data_AF-A0A366MEU9-F1
#
_entry.id   AF-A0A366MEU9-F1
#
_cell.length_a   1.000
_cell.length_b   1.000
_cell.length_c   1.000
_cell.angle_alpha   90.00
_cell.angle_beta   90.00
_cell.angle_gamma   90.00
#
_symmetry.space_group_name_H-M   'P 1'
#
loop_
_entity.id
_entity.type
_entity.pdbx_description
1 polymer ?
#
loop_
_entity_poly.entity_id
_entity_poly.type
_entity_poly.pdbx_seq_one_letter_code
_entity_poly.pdbx_strand_id
1 'polypeptide(L)' 'MPTSKKQLEKLNKVKKEKAEELSKLAESGSKDAKKKLKKLEKKLK' A
#
# COMPACT_ATOMS: atom_id res chain seq x y z
N MET A 1 -8.65 16.82 9.73
CA MET A 1 -7.57 17.70 9.23
C MET A 1 -7.48 17.55 7.72
N PRO A 2 -7.81 18.56 6.92
CA PRO A 2 -7.61 18.49 5.47
C PRO A 2 -6.11 18.47 5.18
N THR A 3 -5.62 17.41 4.56
CA THR A 3 -4.22 17.33 4.13
C THR A 3 -4.04 18.12 2.83
N SER A 4 -3.01 18.95 2.78
CA SER A 4 -2.69 19.72 1.56
C SER A 4 -2.39 18.79 0.38
N LYS A 5 -2.62 19.23 -0.86
CA LYS A 5 -2.33 18.44 -2.08
C LYS A 5 -0.92 17.81 -2.07
N LYS A 6 0.10 18.58 -1.67
CA LYS A 6 1.48 18.12 -1.53
C LYS A 6 1.64 17.01 -0.48
N GLN A 7 0.90 17.07 0.63
CA GLN A 7 0.88 16.01 1.64
C GLN A 7 0.17 14.77 1.12
N LEU A 8 -0.92 14.94 0.36
CA LEU A 8 -1.65 13.82 -0.25
C LEU A 8 -0.75 13.06 -1.24
N GLU A 9 0.02 13.76 -2.07
CA GLU A 9 0.99 13.16 -2.98
C GLU A 9 2.07 12.36 -2.26
N LYS A 10 2.64 12.91 -1.19
CA LYS A 10 3.62 12.19 -0.35
C LYS A 10 3.01 10.94 0.27
N LEU A 11 1.79 11.02 0.81
CA LEU A 11 1.08 9.87 1.38
C LEU A 11 0.77 8.81 0.32
N ASN A 12 0.44 9.22 -0.90
CA ASN A 12 0.18 8.29 -2.00
C ASN A 12 1.45 7.58 -2.46
N LYS A 13 2.60 8.27 -2.49
CA LYS A 13 3.92 7.62 -2.75
C LYS A 13 4.23 6.57 -1.69
N VAL A 14 4.11 6.93 -0.41
CA VAL A 14 4.34 6.00 0.71
C VAL A 14 3.38 4.80 0.67
N LYS A 15 2.13 4.99 0.26
CA LYS A 15 1.17 3.89 0.07
C LYS A 15 1.56 2.97 -1.09
N LYS A 16 2.05 3.54 -2.20
CA LYS A 16 2.53 2.76 -3.36
C LYS A 16 3.77 1.94 -3.01
N GLU A 17 4.76 2.55 -2.37
CA GLU A 17 5.98 1.87 -1.91
C GLU A 17 5.65 0.70 -0.98
N LYS A 18 4.77 0.92 0.01
CA LYS A 18 4.31 -0.17 0.89
C LYS A 18 3.54 -1.25 0.15
N ALA A 19 2.77 -0.90 -0.88
CA ALA A 19 2.07 -1.87 -1.71
C ALA A 19 3.06 -2.71 -2.54
N GLU A 20 4.10 -2.09 -3.10
CA GLU A 20 5.16 -2.79 -3.84
C GLU A 20 5.99 -3.71 -2.93
N GLU A 21 6.34 -3.27 -1.73
CA GLU A 21 7.01 -4.12 -0.74
C GLU A 21 6.16 -5.32 -0.32
N LEU A 22 4.87 -5.09 -0.06
CA LEU A 22 3.93 -6.18 0.23
C LEU A 22 3.71 -7.09 -0.97
N SER A 23 3.80 -6.58 -2.20
CA SER A 23 3.74 -7.39 -3.44
C SER A 23 4.95 -8.29 -3.55
N LYS A 24 6.16 -7.74 -3.39
CA LYS A 24 7.40 -8.52 -3.42
C LYS A 24 7.42 -9.61 -2.35
N LEU A 25 6.94 -9.31 -1.14
CA LEU A 25 6.82 -10.28 -0.05
C LEU A 25 5.70 -11.32 -0.30
N ALA A 26 4.62 -10.93 -0.99
CA ALA A 26 3.56 -11.86 -1.37
C ALA A 26 4.01 -12.81 -2.49
N GLU A 27 4.80 -12.31 -3.45
CA GLU A 27 5.47 -13.09 -4.50
C GLU A 27 6.51 -14.05 -3.93
N SER A 28 7.22 -13.64 -2.87
CA SER A 28 8.14 -14.51 -2.12
C SER A 28 7.43 -15.57 -1.25
N GLY A 29 6.12 -15.77 -1.40
CA GLY A 29 5.35 -16.82 -0.75
C GLY A 29 4.76 -16.45 0.62
N SER A 30 4.89 -15.20 1.09
CA SER A 30 4.31 -14.79 2.37
C SER A 30 2.79 -14.63 2.27
N LYS A 31 2.05 -15.57 2.89
CA LYS A 31 0.58 -15.54 2.98
C LYS A 31 0.06 -14.30 3.70
N ASP A 32 0.82 -13.78 4.67
CA ASP A 32 0.45 -12.58 5.41
C ASP A 32 0.63 -11.30 4.60
N ALA A 33 1.70 -11.22 3.80
CA ALA A 33 1.88 -10.13 2.85
C ALA A 33 0.75 -10.10 1.82
N LYS A 34 0.36 -11.26 1.27
CA LYS A 34 -0.77 -11.37 0.34
C LYS A 34 -2.10 -10.92 0.95
N LYS A 35 -2.37 -11.28 2.23
CA LYS A 35 -3.56 -10.80 2.96
C LYS A 35 -3.53 -9.29 3.18
N LYS A 36 -2.38 -8.71 3.54
CA LYS A 36 -2.20 -7.26 3.76
C LYS A 36 -2.36 -6.48 2.46
N LEU A 37 -1.80 -6.98 1.36
CA LEU A 37 -1.92 -6.40 0.03
C LEU A 37 -3.39 -6.37 -0.42
N LYS A 38 -4.09 -7.50 -0.32
CA LYS A 38 -5.52 -7.60 -0.66
C LYS A 38 -6.42 -6.68 0.20
N LYS A 39 -6.07 -6.47 1.48
CA LYS A 39 -6.76 -5.50 2.35
C LYS A 39 -6.46 -4.05 1.94
N LEU A 40 -5.25 -3.74 1.49
CA LEU A 40 -4.87 -2.42 0.98
C LEU A 40 -5.59 -2.10 -0.34
N GLU A 41 -5.61 -3.04 -1.28
CA GLU A 41 -6.35 -2.91 -2.55
C GLU A 41 -7.83 -2.62 -2.30
N LYS A 42 -8.46 -3.38 -1.39
CA LYS A 42 -9.88 -3.17 -1.02
C LYS A 42 -10.18 -1.81 -0.38
N LYS A 43 -9.19 -1.15 0.24
CA LYS A 43 -9.34 0.19 0.83
C LYS A 43 -9.05 1.32 -0.16
N LEU A 44 -8.38 1.00 -1.27
CA LEU A 44 -8.06 1.93 -2.35
C LEU A 44 -9.10 1.90 -3.47
N LYS A 45 -9.84 0.80 -3.59
CA LYS A 45 -11.04 0.66 -4.43
C LYS A 45 -12.22 1.36 -3.77
#